data_AF-A0A1E1LDD8-F1
#
_entry.id   AF-A0A1E1LDD8-F1
#
_cell.length_a   1.000
_cell.length_b   1.000
_cell.length_c   1.000
_cell.angle_alpha   90.00
_cell.angle_beta   90.00
_cell.angle_gamma   90.00
#
_symmetry.space_group_name_H-M   'P 1'
#
loop_
_entity.id
_entity.type
_entity.pdbx_description
1 polymer ?
#
loop_
_entity_poly.entity_id
_entity_poly.type
_entity_poly.pdbx_seq_one_letter_code
_entity_poly.pdbx_strand_id
1 'polypeptide(L)'
;MAEAEPFISSTTRCSGQQIFTSLPKLWTSHRATVHTKLPHTTIERLISASPETTILYLAYGSNLCAETFKGARGIKPLSAVNVHVPSLDLTFDLAGIPYTEPCFANTRYHVPPSTSTNTAKDNDYQKDRWTKGLVGVVYEVTSEDYRTIIATEGGGASYHDVVVPCYTIPAGTKSVDTIPTGTPFKAHTLLRPSRDSEDSQKSTNGGIVRPDPSYAQASARYLKLITSGGEEHSLPDEYMDYLYKIRPYTITTAGQRVGQSIILAVWLPILLFLFGLGKLTADKDGKIPGWLAGLIGGFTTVVWWNYDTVLKWTCGDGERTIGDDGGKDEDEERGGRSWCEKRIVLE
;
A
#
# COMPACT_ATOMS: atom_id res chain seq x y z
N MET A 1 31.41 -19.03 -58.80
CA MET A 1 31.17 -17.86 -57.94
C MET A 1 29.81 -18.06 -57.31
N ALA A 2 29.81 -18.58 -56.09
CA ALA A 2 28.62 -18.83 -55.28
C ALA A 2 28.98 -18.35 -53.87
N GLU A 3 28.16 -17.44 -53.35
CA GLU A 3 28.32 -16.81 -52.04
C GLU A 3 28.25 -17.86 -50.92
N ALA A 4 29.20 -17.78 -50.00
CA ALA A 4 29.19 -18.53 -48.76
C ALA A 4 29.17 -17.51 -47.61
N GLU A 5 28.02 -17.39 -46.95
CA GLU A 5 27.93 -16.79 -45.61
C GLU A 5 28.07 -17.88 -44.55
N PRO A 6 28.80 -17.64 -43.45
CA PRO A 6 28.70 -18.47 -42.27
C PRO A 6 28.10 -17.72 -41.05
N PHE A 7 27.13 -18.41 -40.45
CA PHE A 7 27.00 -18.63 -39.00
C PHE A 7 26.53 -17.46 -38.12
N ILE A 8 25.22 -17.38 -37.91
CA ILE A 8 24.58 -16.60 -36.84
C ILE A 8 24.77 -17.36 -35.50
N SER A 9 25.51 -16.73 -34.59
CA SER A 9 25.70 -17.15 -33.21
C SER A 9 24.41 -16.99 -32.40
N SER A 10 24.06 -18.03 -31.65
CA SER A 10 22.93 -18.12 -30.75
C SER A 10 23.10 -17.22 -29.53
N THR A 11 22.29 -16.18 -29.40
CA THR A 11 22.16 -15.39 -28.17
C THR A 11 21.21 -16.11 -27.20
N THR A 12 21.77 -16.76 -26.19
CA THR A 12 21.04 -17.28 -25.03
C THR A 12 20.37 -16.12 -24.28
N ARG A 13 19.07 -15.93 -24.48
CA ARG A 13 18.25 -15.02 -23.65
C ARG A 13 18.09 -15.65 -22.25
N CYS A 14 18.70 -15.02 -21.27
CA CYS A 14 18.56 -15.35 -19.85
C CYS A 14 17.11 -15.04 -19.40
N SER A 15 16.32 -16.08 -19.25
CA SER A 15 14.93 -16.07 -18.78
C SER A 15 14.91 -15.91 -17.26
N GLY A 16 14.61 -14.71 -16.77
CA GLY A 16 14.60 -14.41 -15.33
C GLY A 16 13.61 -13.34 -14.86
N GLN A 17 12.70 -12.86 -15.72
CA GLN A 17 11.80 -11.73 -15.43
C GLN A 17 10.31 -12.09 -15.36
N GLN A 18 9.93 -13.36 -15.16
CA GLN A 18 8.52 -13.79 -15.25
C GLN A 18 7.92 -14.49 -14.02
N ILE A 19 8.55 -14.48 -12.84
CA ILE A 19 8.14 -15.40 -11.75
C ILE A 19 7.33 -14.74 -10.60
N PHE A 20 6.88 -13.50 -10.75
CA PHE A 20 5.76 -12.94 -9.95
C PHE A 20 4.41 -12.93 -10.70
N THR A 21 4.31 -13.70 -11.79
CA THR A 21 3.12 -13.75 -12.67
C THR A 21 2.08 -14.80 -12.27
N SER A 22 2.09 -15.30 -11.02
CA SER A 22 1.14 -16.33 -10.55
C SER A 22 -0.01 -15.82 -9.66
N LEU A 23 -0.14 -14.50 -9.45
CA LEU A 23 -1.35 -13.88 -8.89
C LEU A 23 -2.36 -13.22 -9.89
N PRO A 24 -2.13 -13.08 -11.21
CA PRO A 24 -3.13 -12.60 -12.17
C PRO A 24 -3.93 -13.70 -12.91
N LYS A 25 -4.11 -14.90 -12.35
CA LYS A 25 -5.00 -15.93 -12.95
C LYS A 25 -6.48 -15.75 -12.60
N LEU A 26 -6.94 -14.50 -12.60
CA LEU A 26 -8.37 -14.12 -12.68
C LEU A 26 -8.62 -13.08 -13.79
N TRP A 27 -7.62 -12.77 -14.62
CA TRP A 27 -7.83 -11.98 -15.83
C TRP A 27 -8.16 -12.88 -17.01
N THR A 28 -9.45 -13.20 -17.13
CA THR A 28 -10.07 -13.25 -18.44
C THR A 28 -9.77 -11.91 -19.13
N SER A 29 -9.33 -11.97 -20.39
CA SER A 29 -9.25 -10.80 -21.26
C SER A 29 -10.65 -10.19 -21.38
N HIS A 30 -10.99 -9.25 -20.51
CA HIS A 30 -12.21 -8.47 -20.66
C HIS A 30 -11.97 -7.44 -21.75
N ARG A 31 -12.60 -7.72 -22.90
CA ARG A 31 -12.97 -6.74 -23.92
C ARG A 31 -13.35 -5.44 -23.23
N ALA A 32 -12.80 -4.30 -23.67
CA ALA A 32 -13.06 -2.98 -23.12
C ALA A 32 -14.58 -2.81 -22.84
N THR A 33 -14.96 -3.02 -21.58
CA THR A 33 -16.32 -2.78 -21.13
C THR A 33 -16.47 -1.28 -21.18
N VAL A 34 -17.47 -0.80 -21.91
CA VAL A 34 -17.88 0.61 -21.89
C VAL A 34 -17.97 1.02 -20.42
N HIS A 35 -17.03 1.85 -19.95
CA HIS A 35 -17.07 2.38 -18.60
C HIS A 35 -18.29 3.31 -18.52
N THR A 36 -19.44 2.76 -18.15
CA THR A 36 -20.54 3.58 -17.68
C THR A 36 -20.02 4.35 -16.47
N LYS A 37 -19.92 5.67 -16.62
CA LYS A 37 -19.48 6.57 -15.57
C LYS A 37 -20.38 6.34 -14.36
N LEU A 38 -19.80 6.03 -13.20
CA LEU A 38 -20.56 5.87 -11.96
C LEU A 38 -21.37 7.15 -11.70
N PRO A 39 -22.62 7.03 -11.25
CA PRO A 39 -23.38 8.21 -10.90
C PRO A 39 -22.73 8.90 -9.71
N HIS A 40 -22.82 10.24 -9.69
CA HIS A 40 -22.36 11.04 -8.57
C HIS A 40 -23.25 10.78 -7.34
N THR A 41 -22.65 10.64 -6.15
CA THR A 41 -23.42 10.50 -4.91
C THR A 41 -24.12 11.82 -4.59
N THR A 42 -25.45 11.84 -4.62
CA THR A 42 -26.24 13.05 -4.32
C THR A 42 -26.39 13.26 -2.82
N ILE A 43 -26.79 14.46 -2.40
CA ILE A 43 -27.02 14.78 -0.99
C ILE A 43 -28.11 13.86 -0.40
N GLU A 44 -29.14 13.52 -1.16
CA GLU A 44 -30.20 12.60 -0.72
C GLU A 44 -29.64 11.20 -0.44
N ARG A 45 -28.70 10.72 -1.27
CA ARG A 45 -28.00 9.45 -1.06
C ARG A 45 -27.10 9.49 0.17
N LEU A 46 -26.39 10.59 0.41
CA LEU A 46 -25.57 10.77 1.61
C LEU A 46 -26.41 10.73 2.89
N ILE A 47 -27.62 11.32 2.87
CA ILE A 47 -28.52 11.37 4.03
C ILE A 47 -29.25 10.03 4.24
N SER A 48 -29.59 9.32 3.16
CA SER A 48 -30.34 8.06 3.22
C SER A 48 -29.49 6.81 3.42
N ALA A 49 -28.16 6.92 3.28
CA ALA A 49 -27.25 5.83 3.57
C ALA A 49 -27.39 5.38 5.03
N SER A 50 -27.71 4.11 5.22
CA SER A 50 -27.83 3.48 6.53
C SER A 50 -27.19 2.09 6.48
N PRO A 51 -26.65 1.58 7.60
CA PRO A 51 -26.06 0.24 7.63
C PRO A 51 -27.01 -0.89 7.17
N GLU A 52 -28.33 -0.63 7.24
CA GLU A 52 -29.39 -1.56 6.80
C GLU A 52 -29.61 -1.54 5.28
N THR A 53 -29.19 -0.48 4.59
CA THR A 53 -29.40 -0.28 3.14
C THR A 53 -28.10 -0.23 2.35
N THR A 54 -27.26 0.79 2.60
CA THR A 54 -26.03 1.06 1.86
C THR A 54 -24.98 1.69 2.77
N ILE A 55 -23.72 1.39 2.49
CA ILE A 55 -22.58 1.84 3.29
C ILE A 55 -21.74 2.81 2.47
N LEU A 56 -21.38 3.94 3.08
CA LEU A 56 -20.43 4.89 2.52
C LEU A 56 -19.02 4.45 2.89
N TYR A 57 -18.24 4.03 1.90
CA TYR A 57 -16.88 3.53 2.04
C TYR A 57 -15.87 4.47 1.38
N LEU A 58 -14.97 5.05 2.19
CA LEU A 58 -13.87 5.89 1.74
C LEU A 58 -12.67 5.03 1.32
N ALA A 59 -12.33 5.14 0.04
CA ALA A 59 -11.14 4.57 -0.57
C ALA A 59 -10.04 5.64 -0.74
N TYR A 60 -8.80 5.25 -0.45
CA TYR A 60 -7.61 6.10 -0.60
C TYR A 60 -6.38 5.39 -1.21
N GLY A 61 -6.40 4.05 -1.26
CA GLY A 61 -5.31 3.23 -1.82
C GLY A 61 -5.72 2.56 -3.12
N SER A 62 -5.38 1.29 -3.29
CA SER A 62 -5.70 0.51 -4.50
C SER A 62 -7.19 0.48 -4.88
N ASN A 63 -8.09 0.77 -3.93
CA ASN A 63 -9.54 0.78 -4.13
C ASN A 63 -10.04 2.00 -4.90
N LEU A 64 -9.18 2.99 -5.14
CA LEU A 64 -9.48 4.09 -6.05
C LEU A 64 -9.63 3.61 -7.50
N CYS A 65 -8.90 2.56 -7.90
CA CYS A 65 -8.90 2.08 -9.29
C CYS A 65 -9.96 1.00 -9.52
N ALA A 66 -10.71 1.14 -10.62
CA ALA A 66 -11.74 0.19 -11.02
C ALA A 66 -11.19 -1.22 -11.29
N GLU A 67 -9.95 -1.35 -11.77
CA GLU A 67 -9.27 -2.65 -11.96
C GLU A 67 -9.27 -3.45 -10.65
N THR A 68 -8.95 -2.81 -9.53
CA THR A 68 -8.92 -3.47 -8.23
C THR A 68 -10.31 -3.56 -7.62
N PHE A 69 -11.06 -2.45 -7.61
CA PHE A 69 -12.31 -2.34 -6.88
C PHE A 69 -13.44 -3.10 -7.56
N LYS A 70 -13.68 -2.85 -8.85
CA LYS A 70 -14.74 -3.52 -9.63
C LYS A 70 -14.28 -4.84 -10.23
N GLY A 71 -13.01 -4.91 -10.67
CA GLY A 71 -12.44 -6.08 -11.32
C GLY A 71 -12.08 -7.18 -10.33
N ALA A 72 -10.92 -7.03 -9.68
CA ALA A 72 -10.35 -8.08 -8.82
C ALA A 72 -11.25 -8.47 -7.63
N ARG A 73 -11.97 -7.51 -7.03
CA ARG A 73 -12.87 -7.76 -5.90
C ARG A 73 -14.34 -7.98 -6.30
N GLY A 74 -14.72 -7.65 -7.53
CA GLY A 74 -16.11 -7.78 -7.99
C GLY A 74 -17.09 -6.78 -7.36
N ILE A 75 -16.63 -5.70 -6.75
CA ILE A 75 -17.49 -4.71 -6.07
C ILE A 75 -18.31 -3.92 -7.08
N LYS A 76 -19.59 -3.72 -6.79
CA LYS A 76 -20.51 -2.95 -7.64
C LYS A 76 -20.96 -1.67 -6.93
N PRO A 77 -20.15 -0.59 -6.94
CA PRO A 77 -20.53 0.66 -6.30
C PRO A 77 -21.78 1.25 -6.96
N LEU A 78 -22.68 1.74 -6.11
CA LEU A 78 -23.95 2.37 -6.49
C LEU A 78 -23.76 3.82 -6.91
N SER A 79 -22.84 4.53 -6.25
CA SER A 79 -22.47 5.91 -6.56
C SER A 79 -21.05 6.21 -6.05
N ALA A 80 -20.45 7.31 -6.49
CA ALA A 80 -19.16 7.78 -5.98
C ALA A 80 -19.10 9.30 -5.87
N VAL A 81 -18.32 9.81 -4.93
CA VAL A 81 -18.01 11.24 -4.76
C VAL A 81 -16.59 11.44 -4.24
N ASN A 82 -15.88 12.43 -4.81
CA ASN A 82 -14.54 12.79 -4.34
C ASN A 82 -14.65 13.53 -3.02
N VAL A 83 -13.77 13.24 -2.07
CA VAL A 83 -13.82 13.83 -0.74
C VAL A 83 -12.45 14.28 -0.24
N HIS A 84 -12.51 15.28 0.63
CA HIS A 84 -11.42 15.76 1.44
C HIS A 84 -11.67 15.36 2.90
N VAL A 85 -10.64 14.84 3.57
CA VAL A 85 -10.70 14.32 4.93
C VAL A 85 -9.52 14.90 5.72
N PRO A 86 -9.68 16.11 6.30
CA PRO A 86 -8.59 16.82 6.97
C PRO A 86 -8.11 16.11 8.25
N SER A 87 -8.88 15.15 8.79
CA SER A 87 -8.53 14.41 10.00
C SER A 87 -7.59 13.23 9.77
N LEU A 88 -7.25 12.90 8.52
CA LEU A 88 -6.38 11.78 8.17
C LEU A 88 -5.25 12.22 7.25
N ASP A 89 -4.10 11.56 7.31
CA ASP A 89 -3.02 11.68 6.32
C ASP A 89 -2.78 10.34 5.62
N LEU A 90 -2.44 10.40 4.32
CA LEU A 90 -2.00 9.24 3.55
C LEU A 90 -0.56 8.88 3.93
N THR A 91 -0.31 7.60 4.20
CA THR A 91 1.02 7.07 4.50
C THR A 91 1.30 5.79 3.71
N PHE A 92 2.56 5.37 3.65
CA PHE A 92 2.99 4.15 2.96
C PHE A 92 3.80 3.28 3.90
N ASP A 93 3.17 2.84 4.98
CA ASP A 93 3.81 2.17 6.11
C ASP A 93 3.24 0.78 6.41
N LEU A 94 2.16 0.38 5.72
CA LEU A 94 1.66 -0.97 5.83
C LEU A 94 2.63 -1.89 5.08
N ALA A 95 3.29 -2.78 5.81
CA ALA A 95 4.31 -3.64 5.27
C ALA A 95 3.73 -4.65 4.28
N GLY A 96 4.36 -4.73 3.11
CA GLY A 96 4.11 -5.79 2.13
C GLY A 96 5.21 -6.84 2.19
N ILE A 97 5.87 -7.09 1.05
CA ILE A 97 6.95 -8.06 0.91
C ILE A 97 8.22 -7.29 0.49
N PRO A 98 9.33 -7.41 1.24
CA PRO A 98 10.57 -6.72 0.93
C PRO A 98 11.12 -7.13 -0.45
N TYR A 99 11.80 -6.20 -1.11
CA TYR A 99 12.34 -6.31 -2.47
C TYR A 99 11.31 -6.45 -3.60
N THR A 100 10.01 -6.37 -3.32
CA THR A 100 8.98 -6.58 -4.36
C THR A 100 7.89 -5.53 -4.26
N GLU A 101 7.18 -5.53 -3.14
CA GLU A 101 6.11 -4.58 -2.83
C GLU A 101 6.26 -4.20 -1.37
N PRO A 102 7.26 -3.36 -1.06
CA PRO A 102 7.73 -3.24 0.32
C PRO A 102 6.69 -2.66 1.26
N CYS A 103 5.85 -1.75 0.75
CA CYS A 103 4.74 -1.19 1.50
C CYS A 103 3.53 -0.86 0.63
N PHE A 104 2.40 -0.69 1.32
CA PHE A 104 1.10 -0.30 0.81
C PHE A 104 0.59 0.95 1.52
N ALA A 105 -0.43 1.58 0.95
CA ALA A 105 -1.06 2.77 1.52
C ALA A 105 -1.77 2.43 2.83
N ASN A 106 -1.69 3.34 3.79
CA ASN A 106 -2.40 3.34 5.05
C ASN A 106 -2.81 4.78 5.39
N THR A 107 -3.63 4.95 6.42
CA THR A 107 -3.97 6.27 6.94
C THR A 107 -3.56 6.41 8.39
N ARG A 108 -3.27 7.64 8.80
CA ARG A 108 -3.03 8.01 10.20
C ARG A 108 -3.89 9.21 10.54
N TYR A 109 -4.30 9.35 11.80
CA TYR A 109 -4.94 10.59 12.24
C TYR A 109 -3.98 11.76 12.04
N HIS A 110 -4.48 12.81 11.39
CA HIS A 110 -3.72 14.02 11.17
C HIS A 110 -3.40 14.66 12.51
N VAL A 111 -2.12 14.81 12.81
CA VAL A 111 -1.65 15.57 13.95
C VAL A 111 -1.12 16.89 13.40
N PRO A 112 -1.76 18.03 13.69
CA PRO A 112 -1.25 19.32 13.26
C PRO A 112 0.20 19.45 13.73
N PRO A 113 1.11 20.00 12.91
CA PRO A 113 2.49 20.15 13.32
C PRO A 113 2.55 20.92 14.64
N SER A 114 2.94 20.24 15.72
CA SER A 114 3.24 20.90 16.98
C SER A 114 4.36 21.89 16.71
N THR A 115 4.25 23.11 17.23
CA THR A 115 5.12 24.28 16.99
C THR A 115 6.60 24.09 17.39
N SER A 116 7.04 22.86 17.64
CA SER A 116 8.38 22.51 18.12
C SER A 116 8.81 21.14 17.61
N THR A 117 9.17 21.06 16.33
CA THR A 117 10.33 20.30 15.81
C THR A 117 10.45 20.57 14.32
N ASN A 118 10.92 21.77 13.97
CA ASN A 118 11.66 21.96 12.72
C ASN A 118 13.00 21.20 12.85
N THR A 119 12.95 19.88 12.80
CA THR A 119 13.98 19.18 12.05
C THR A 119 13.36 18.99 10.69
N ALA A 120 13.57 19.97 9.81
CA ALA A 120 13.70 19.65 8.40
C ALA A 120 14.88 18.67 8.32
N LYS A 121 14.60 17.39 8.63
CA LYS A 121 15.36 16.33 8.02
C LYS A 121 15.20 16.62 6.55
N ASP A 122 16.33 16.77 5.89
CA ASP A 122 16.47 16.95 4.47
C ASP A 122 15.86 15.71 3.80
N ASN A 123 14.53 15.61 3.84
CA ASN A 123 13.77 14.47 3.40
C ASN A 123 13.68 14.63 1.89
N ASP A 124 14.76 14.19 1.24
CA ASP A 124 14.86 14.02 -0.22
C ASP A 124 13.65 13.22 -0.76
N TYR A 125 12.96 12.44 0.09
CA TYR A 125 11.77 11.71 -0.30
C TYR A 125 10.48 12.56 -0.20
N GLN A 126 9.86 12.80 -1.36
CA GLN A 126 8.81 13.82 -1.56
C GLN A 126 7.42 13.47 -0.98
N LYS A 127 7.23 12.30 -0.36
CA LYS A 127 5.91 11.83 0.05
C LYS A 127 5.30 12.55 1.26
N ASP A 128 6.13 13.20 2.09
CA ASP A 128 5.68 13.96 3.27
C ASP A 128 5.29 15.42 2.95
N ARG A 129 5.36 15.82 1.67
CA ARG A 129 5.10 17.21 1.25
C ARG A 129 3.62 17.58 1.24
N TRP A 130 2.73 16.59 1.23
CA TRP A 130 1.30 16.82 1.29
C TRP A 130 0.83 16.91 2.74
N THR A 131 0.32 18.07 3.12
CA THR A 131 -0.06 18.39 4.52
C THR A 131 -1.52 18.80 4.67
N LYS A 132 -2.31 18.70 3.58
CA LYS A 132 -3.70 19.14 3.58
C LYS A 132 -4.66 18.05 4.04
N GLY A 133 -4.18 16.93 4.58
CA GLY A 133 -5.02 15.78 4.92
C GLY A 133 -5.46 14.98 3.70
N LEU A 134 -6.18 13.89 3.92
CA LEU A 134 -6.42 12.85 2.92
C LEU A 134 -7.40 13.31 1.83
N VAL A 135 -7.08 13.00 0.58
CA VAL A 135 -8.02 13.10 -0.55
C VAL A 135 -8.29 11.70 -1.06
N GLY A 136 -9.57 11.38 -1.26
CA GLY A 136 -10.00 10.05 -1.68
C GLY A 136 -11.38 10.07 -2.32
N VAL A 137 -11.96 8.87 -2.46
CA VAL A 137 -13.28 8.68 -3.07
C VAL A 137 -14.16 7.94 -2.09
N VAL A 138 -15.34 8.48 -1.79
CA VAL A 138 -16.38 7.72 -1.12
C VAL A 138 -17.21 7.01 -2.17
N TYR A 139 -17.28 5.68 -2.06
CA TYR A 139 -18.23 4.85 -2.76
C TYR A 139 -19.43 4.55 -1.88
N GLU A 140 -20.61 4.59 -2.46
CA GLU A 140 -21.79 3.96 -1.85
C GLU A 140 -21.85 2.50 -2.32
N VAL A 141 -21.83 1.57 -1.38
CA VAL A 141 -21.80 0.13 -1.66
C VAL A 141 -22.91 -0.60 -0.91
N THR A 142 -23.28 -1.79 -1.38
CA THR A 142 -24.19 -2.67 -0.64
C THR A 142 -23.50 -3.24 0.60
N SER A 143 -24.27 -3.71 1.58
CA SER A 143 -23.67 -4.35 2.77
C SER A 143 -22.94 -5.65 2.42
N GLU A 144 -23.31 -6.34 1.33
CA GLU A 144 -22.61 -7.51 0.81
C GLU A 144 -21.24 -7.15 0.22
N ASP A 145 -21.21 -6.13 -0.64
CA ASP A 145 -19.97 -5.59 -1.19
C ASP A 145 -19.03 -5.10 -0.07
N TYR A 146 -19.57 -4.43 0.94
CA TYR A 146 -18.79 -3.95 2.08
C TYR A 146 -18.15 -5.11 2.87
N ARG A 147 -18.88 -6.21 3.11
CA ARG A 147 -18.28 -7.42 3.72
C ARG A 147 -17.13 -7.97 2.88
N THR A 148 -17.27 -7.95 1.55
CA THR A 148 -16.21 -8.37 0.63
C THR A 148 -14.98 -7.45 0.71
N ILE A 149 -15.18 -6.13 0.84
CA ILE A 149 -14.09 -5.19 1.08
C ILE A 149 -13.36 -5.54 2.38
N ILE A 150 -14.08 -5.71 3.49
CA ILE A 150 -13.47 -6.07 4.79
C ILE A 150 -12.72 -7.41 4.72
N ALA A 151 -13.28 -8.41 4.03
CA ALA A 151 -12.64 -9.71 3.86
C ALA A 151 -11.32 -9.62 3.07
N THR A 152 -11.30 -8.82 2.00
CA THR A 152 -10.16 -8.73 1.07
C THR A 152 -9.06 -7.76 1.50
N GLU A 153 -9.35 -6.80 2.36
CA GLU A 153 -8.37 -5.85 2.93
C GLU A 153 -7.57 -6.44 4.12
N GLY A 154 -7.63 -7.76 4.31
CA GLY A 154 -6.96 -8.46 5.42
C GLY A 154 -7.91 -8.93 6.53
N GLY A 155 -9.19 -9.19 6.19
CA GLY A 155 -10.14 -9.89 7.06
C GLY A 155 -10.44 -9.22 8.39
N GLY A 156 -10.25 -7.89 8.50
CA GLY A 156 -10.34 -7.16 9.76
C GLY A 156 -9.19 -7.42 10.75
N ALA A 157 -8.17 -8.20 10.37
CA ALA A 157 -6.95 -8.38 11.17
C ALA A 157 -5.95 -7.26 10.92
N SER A 158 -5.85 -6.79 9.66
CA SER A 158 -4.84 -5.82 9.28
C SER A 158 -5.25 -4.35 9.44
N TYR A 159 -6.52 -4.03 9.32
CA TYR A 159 -7.04 -2.67 9.47
C TYR A 159 -8.19 -2.65 10.46
N HIS A 160 -8.36 -1.51 11.14
CA HIS A 160 -9.54 -1.17 11.91
C HIS A 160 -10.52 -0.42 11.01
N ASP A 161 -11.79 -0.80 11.08
CA ASP A 161 -12.87 -0.01 10.49
C ASP A 161 -13.15 1.19 11.39
N VAL A 162 -13.00 2.39 10.84
CA VAL A 162 -13.22 3.65 11.54
C VAL A 162 -14.15 4.54 10.71
N VAL A 163 -14.93 5.37 11.39
CA VAL A 163 -15.84 6.32 10.74
C VAL A 163 -15.26 7.71 10.83
N VAL A 164 -15.05 8.36 9.69
CA VAL A 164 -14.41 9.68 9.59
C VAL A 164 -15.30 10.72 8.91
N PRO A 165 -15.18 12.01 9.26
CA PRO A 165 -15.88 13.10 8.58
C PRO A 165 -15.25 13.37 7.21
N CYS A 166 -16.08 13.38 6.17
CA CYS A 166 -15.71 13.61 4.78
C CYS A 166 -16.40 14.87 4.26
N TYR A 167 -15.65 15.69 3.53
CA TYR A 167 -16.14 16.91 2.87
C TYR A 167 -16.12 16.70 1.37
N THR A 168 -17.25 16.94 0.70
CA THR A 168 -17.35 16.73 -0.76
C THR A 168 -16.45 17.70 -1.52
N ILE A 169 -15.70 17.19 -2.49
CA ILE A 169 -14.93 17.99 -3.44
C ILE A 169 -15.76 18.14 -4.72
N PRO A 170 -16.13 19.37 -5.13
CA PRO A 170 -16.82 19.60 -6.38
C PRO A 170 -16.06 19.09 -7.60
N ALA A 171 -16.76 18.61 -8.62
CA ALA A 171 -16.16 18.17 -9.87
C ALA A 171 -15.42 19.33 -10.57
N GLY A 172 -14.21 19.08 -11.06
CA GLY A 172 -13.38 20.09 -11.73
C GLY A 172 -12.59 21.00 -10.78
N THR A 173 -12.62 20.74 -9.47
CA THR A 173 -11.74 21.39 -8.49
C THR A 173 -10.27 21.11 -8.83
N LYS A 174 -9.44 22.16 -8.90
CA LYS A 174 -8.01 22.02 -9.21
C LYS A 174 -7.11 21.97 -7.98
N SER A 175 -7.40 22.79 -6.98
CA SER A 175 -6.63 22.94 -5.75
C SER A 175 -7.47 22.53 -4.56
N VAL A 176 -6.84 21.93 -3.55
CA VAL A 176 -7.51 21.54 -2.31
C VAL A 176 -7.22 22.58 -1.24
N ASP A 177 -8.25 23.05 -0.56
CA ASP A 177 -8.07 23.94 0.60
C ASP A 177 -7.68 23.12 1.83
N THR A 178 -6.76 23.63 2.65
CA THR A 178 -6.37 22.94 3.91
C THR A 178 -7.55 22.79 4.86
N ILE A 179 -8.47 23.75 4.85
CA ILE A 179 -9.70 23.73 5.65
C ILE A 179 -10.87 23.60 4.67
N PRO A 180 -11.58 22.47 4.67
CA PRO A 180 -12.71 22.29 3.76
C PRO A 180 -13.89 23.18 4.14
N THR A 181 -14.66 23.57 3.13
CA THR A 181 -15.93 24.26 3.31
C THR A 181 -17.10 23.27 3.19
N GLY A 182 -18.22 23.58 3.83
CA GLY A 182 -19.45 22.79 3.77
C GLY A 182 -19.66 21.84 4.95
N THR A 183 -20.80 21.13 4.92
CA THR A 183 -21.20 20.21 5.98
C THR A 183 -20.59 18.83 5.73
N PRO A 184 -19.84 18.26 6.69
CA PRO A 184 -19.29 16.93 6.52
C PRO A 184 -20.37 15.86 6.61
N PHE A 185 -20.13 14.73 5.94
CA PHE A 185 -20.87 13.48 6.15
C PHE A 185 -19.92 12.39 6.65
N LYS A 186 -20.45 11.28 7.17
CA LYS A 186 -19.63 10.21 7.74
C LYS A 186 -19.44 9.07 6.73
N ALA A 187 -18.22 8.56 6.62
CA ALA A 187 -17.92 7.36 5.84
C ALA A 187 -17.03 6.41 6.63
N HIS A 188 -17.22 5.11 6.39
CA HIS A 188 -16.34 4.06 6.87
C HIS A 188 -15.03 4.08 6.07
N THR A 189 -13.92 3.88 6.75
CA THR A 189 -12.63 3.68 6.11
C THR A 189 -11.79 2.72 6.91
N LEU A 190 -10.73 2.24 6.28
CA LEU A 190 -9.79 1.33 6.91
C LEU A 190 -8.58 2.13 7.35
N LEU A 191 -8.17 1.91 8.59
CA LEU A 191 -7.01 2.56 9.17
C LEU A 191 -6.27 1.55 10.02
N ARG A 192 -4.94 1.49 9.87
CA ARG A 192 -4.11 0.76 10.82
C ARG A 192 -3.40 1.72 11.77
N PRO A 193 -3.71 1.69 13.07
CA PRO A 193 -3.05 2.55 14.04
C PRO A 193 -1.54 2.26 14.13
N SER A 194 -0.76 3.30 14.43
CA SER A 194 0.67 3.14 14.75
C SER A 194 0.86 2.29 16.01
N ARG A 195 2.02 1.62 16.11
CA ARG A 195 2.41 0.79 17.27
C ARG A 195 2.40 1.52 18.62
N ASP A 196 2.46 2.84 18.61
CA ASP A 196 2.50 3.66 19.83
C ASP A 196 1.10 4.15 20.25
N SER A 197 0.06 3.82 19.48
CA SER A 197 -1.32 4.13 19.86
C SER A 197 -1.81 3.14 20.91
N GLU A 198 -2.57 3.60 21.91
CA GLU A 198 -3.16 2.75 22.95
C GLU A 198 -3.99 1.59 22.36
N ASP A 199 -4.58 1.79 21.17
CA ASP A 199 -5.37 0.79 20.45
C ASP A 199 -4.55 -0.33 19.80
N SER A 200 -3.25 -0.14 19.60
CA SER A 200 -2.38 -1.13 18.94
C SER A 200 -2.04 -2.34 19.81
N GLN A 201 -2.11 -2.22 21.15
CA GLN A 201 -1.84 -3.32 22.08
C GLN A 201 -2.85 -4.48 21.99
N LYS A 202 -4.01 -4.27 21.34
CA LYS A 202 -5.07 -5.29 21.20
C LYS A 202 -4.95 -6.16 19.94
N SER A 203 -4.14 -5.76 18.94
CA SER A 203 -4.02 -6.48 17.68
C SER A 203 -2.67 -7.18 17.56
N THR A 204 -2.58 -8.40 18.11
CA THR A 204 -1.39 -9.27 17.99
C THR A 204 -1.32 -10.02 16.65
N ASN A 205 -2.38 -9.95 15.82
CA ASN A 205 -2.60 -10.87 14.70
C ASN A 205 -2.66 -10.19 13.32
N GLY A 206 -2.41 -8.88 13.21
CA GLY A 206 -2.47 -8.15 11.95
C GLY A 206 -1.12 -7.85 11.31
N GLY A 207 -1.11 -7.52 10.01
CA GLY A 207 0.05 -7.02 9.24
C GLY A 207 0.98 -6.00 9.92
N ILE A 208 2.23 -5.90 9.46
CA ILE A 208 3.25 -5.12 10.17
C ILE A 208 3.16 -3.64 9.74
N VAL A 209 3.23 -2.71 10.69
CA VAL A 209 3.45 -1.28 10.39
C VAL A 209 4.95 -1.01 10.50
N ARG A 210 5.53 -0.43 9.46
CA ARG A 210 6.94 -0.03 9.45
C ARG A 210 7.14 1.16 10.41
N PRO A 211 8.24 1.21 11.18
CA PRO A 211 8.41 2.21 12.23
C PRO A 211 8.39 3.66 11.71
N ASP A 212 9.08 3.90 10.61
CA ASP A 212 9.13 5.20 9.95
C ASP A 212 8.20 5.20 8.72
N PRO A 213 7.09 5.95 8.76
CA PRO A 213 6.14 6.04 7.65
C PRO A 213 6.74 6.72 6.44
N SER A 214 7.77 7.52 6.68
CA SER A 214 8.51 8.32 5.72
C SER A 214 9.62 7.53 5.03
N TYR A 215 9.95 6.33 5.51
CA TYR A 215 11.08 5.55 4.99
C TYR A 215 10.78 4.72 3.73
N ALA A 216 9.83 3.79 3.83
CA ALA A 216 9.62 2.78 2.78
C ALA A 216 9.02 3.37 1.49
N GLN A 217 9.43 2.82 0.34
CA GLN A 217 8.90 3.20 -0.97
C GLN A 217 7.90 2.14 -1.46
N ALA A 218 6.72 2.59 -1.91
CA ALA A 218 5.73 1.71 -2.52
C ALA A 218 6.18 1.29 -3.93
N SER A 219 5.75 0.12 -4.40
CA SER A 219 6.13 -0.34 -5.74
C SER A 219 5.50 0.51 -6.84
N ALA A 220 6.18 0.62 -7.99
CA ALA A 220 5.65 1.30 -9.17
C ALA A 220 4.28 0.76 -9.60
N ARG A 221 4.08 -0.56 -9.49
CA ARG A 221 2.80 -1.21 -9.79
C ARG A 221 1.70 -0.71 -8.85
N TYR A 222 1.98 -0.61 -7.54
CA TYR A 222 0.99 -0.19 -6.56
C TYR A 222 0.66 1.31 -6.69
N LEU A 223 1.66 2.16 -6.85
CA LEU A 223 1.45 3.59 -7.08
C LEU A 223 0.62 3.84 -8.35
N LYS A 224 0.83 3.04 -9.40
CA LYS A 224 0.00 3.10 -10.61
C LYS A 224 -1.49 2.86 -10.32
N LEU A 225 -1.85 1.94 -9.42
CA LEU A 225 -3.25 1.73 -9.05
C LEU A 225 -3.84 2.98 -8.39
N ILE A 226 -3.06 3.68 -7.56
CA ILE A 226 -3.52 4.91 -6.90
C ILE A 226 -3.69 6.02 -7.94
N THR A 227 -2.68 6.25 -8.80
CA THR A 227 -2.73 7.32 -9.80
C THR A 227 -3.80 7.07 -10.85
N SER A 228 -3.92 5.84 -11.37
CA SER A 228 -4.98 5.50 -12.34
C SER A 228 -6.38 5.65 -11.73
N GLY A 229 -6.57 5.25 -10.47
CA GLY A 229 -7.83 5.50 -9.76
C GLY A 229 -8.10 7.00 -9.57
N GLY A 230 -7.07 7.79 -9.28
CA GLY A 230 -7.17 9.23 -9.21
C GLY A 230 -7.59 9.88 -10.54
N GLU A 231 -7.05 9.41 -11.65
CA GLU A 231 -7.43 9.84 -13.01
C GLU A 231 -8.87 9.44 -13.35
N GLU A 232 -9.25 8.18 -13.09
CA GLU A 232 -10.61 7.65 -13.32
C GLU A 232 -11.68 8.49 -12.61
N HIS A 233 -11.33 8.99 -11.41
CA HIS A 233 -12.20 9.81 -10.57
C HIS A 233 -12.01 11.31 -10.75
N SER A 234 -11.06 11.74 -11.59
CA SER A 234 -10.73 13.15 -11.78
C SER A 234 -10.48 13.86 -10.44
N LEU A 235 -9.62 13.27 -9.59
CA LEU A 235 -9.17 13.91 -8.35
C LEU A 235 -8.49 15.27 -8.67
N PRO A 236 -8.44 16.20 -7.70
CA PRO A 236 -7.87 17.54 -7.93
C PRO A 236 -6.46 17.52 -8.51
N ASP A 237 -6.20 18.37 -9.50
CA ASP A 237 -4.91 18.48 -10.21
C ASP A 237 -3.73 18.60 -9.23
N GLU A 238 -3.87 19.43 -8.20
CA GLU A 238 -2.84 19.62 -7.16
C GLU A 238 -2.52 18.33 -6.40
N TYR A 239 -3.53 17.51 -6.12
CA TYR A 239 -3.34 16.23 -5.44
C TYR A 239 -2.73 15.18 -6.37
N MET A 240 -3.15 15.17 -7.64
CA MET A 240 -2.55 14.30 -8.65
C MET A 240 -1.07 14.62 -8.86
N ASP A 241 -0.69 15.90 -8.90
CA ASP A 241 0.70 16.35 -8.97
C ASP A 241 1.53 15.86 -7.78
N TYR A 242 0.93 15.80 -6.59
CA TYR A 242 1.56 15.19 -5.42
C TYR A 242 1.75 13.69 -5.61
N LEU A 243 0.72 12.95 -6.01
CA LEU A 243 0.79 11.50 -6.19
C LEU A 243 1.86 11.10 -7.23
N TYR A 244 1.97 11.85 -8.34
CA TYR A 244 2.98 11.61 -9.37
C TYR A 244 4.43 11.86 -8.91
N LYS A 245 4.61 12.69 -7.89
CA LYS A 245 5.93 12.98 -7.31
C LYS A 245 6.41 11.93 -6.31
N ILE A 246 5.54 11.00 -5.90
CA ILE A 246 5.93 9.89 -5.02
C ILE A 246 6.84 8.94 -5.81
N ARG A 247 8.13 8.90 -5.44
CA ARG A 247 9.09 7.99 -6.10
C ARG A 247 8.75 6.52 -5.78
N PRO A 248 8.66 5.65 -6.80
CA PRO A 248 8.44 4.23 -6.59
C PRO A 248 9.72 3.50 -6.15
N TYR A 249 9.54 2.38 -5.45
CA TYR A 249 10.62 1.42 -5.20
C TYR A 249 11.12 0.81 -6.51
N THR A 250 12.44 0.82 -6.70
CA THR A 250 13.13 0.17 -7.81
C THR A 250 14.37 -0.56 -7.32
N ILE A 251 14.66 -1.71 -7.94
CA ILE A 251 15.87 -2.47 -7.67
C ILE A 251 16.99 -1.96 -8.57
N THR A 252 18.02 -1.36 -7.95
CA THR A 252 19.17 -0.79 -8.65
C THR A 252 20.43 -1.65 -8.51
N THR A 253 20.56 -2.38 -7.40
CA THR A 253 21.77 -3.16 -7.11
C THR A 253 21.61 -4.65 -7.40
N ALA A 254 22.74 -5.34 -7.67
CA ALA A 254 22.76 -6.80 -7.78
C ALA A 254 22.38 -7.49 -6.46
N GLY A 255 22.78 -6.90 -5.32
CA GLY A 255 22.40 -7.39 -3.99
C GLY A 255 20.88 -7.44 -3.82
N GLN A 256 20.19 -6.35 -4.14
CA GLN A 256 18.72 -6.29 -4.05
C GLN A 256 18.05 -7.32 -4.96
N ARG A 257 18.62 -7.61 -6.14
CA ARG A 257 18.11 -8.69 -7.02
C ARG A 257 18.29 -10.08 -6.41
N VAL A 258 19.41 -10.32 -5.73
CA VAL A 258 19.64 -11.56 -4.98
C VAL A 258 18.64 -11.67 -3.83
N GLY A 259 18.46 -10.60 -3.05
CA GLY A 259 17.46 -10.53 -1.97
C GLY A 259 16.05 -10.82 -2.46
N GLN A 260 15.64 -10.19 -3.56
CA GLN A 260 14.37 -10.47 -4.25
C GLN A 260 14.23 -11.95 -4.62
N SER A 261 15.28 -12.54 -5.21
CA SER A 261 15.28 -13.94 -5.63
C SER A 261 15.16 -14.90 -4.44
N ILE A 262 15.82 -14.60 -3.32
CA ILE A 262 15.70 -15.38 -2.08
C ILE A 262 14.27 -15.29 -1.54
N ILE A 263 13.73 -14.07 -1.44
CA ILE A 263 12.36 -13.87 -0.95
C ILE A 263 11.35 -14.64 -1.80
N LEU A 264 11.50 -14.54 -3.11
CA LEU A 264 10.70 -15.26 -4.09
C LEU A 264 10.79 -16.77 -3.94
N ALA A 265 11.99 -17.33 -3.92
CA ALA A 265 12.18 -18.76 -3.96
C ALA A 265 11.73 -19.42 -2.65
N VAL A 266 11.95 -18.75 -1.51
CA VAL A 266 11.70 -19.32 -0.18
C VAL A 266 10.28 -19.03 0.30
N TRP A 267 9.86 -17.76 0.25
CA TRP A 267 8.65 -17.32 0.96
C TRP A 267 7.40 -17.28 0.06
N LEU A 268 7.53 -17.01 -1.24
CA LEU A 268 6.35 -16.97 -2.13
C LEU A 268 5.60 -18.31 -2.20
N PRO A 269 6.24 -19.49 -2.32
CA PRO A 269 5.51 -20.76 -2.35
C PRO A 269 4.68 -20.99 -1.08
N ILE A 270 5.23 -20.63 0.09
CA ILE A 270 4.55 -20.73 1.39
C ILE A 270 3.36 -19.77 1.42
N LEU A 271 3.54 -18.52 0.97
CA LEU A 271 2.46 -17.54 0.88
C LEU A 271 1.32 -18.02 -0.04
N LEU A 272 1.65 -18.54 -1.22
CA LEU A 272 0.67 -19.09 -2.16
C LEU A 272 -0.07 -20.29 -1.57
N PHE A 273 0.62 -21.15 -0.83
CA PHE A 273 0.00 -22.25 -0.10
C PHE A 273 -0.99 -21.75 0.95
N LEU A 274 -0.62 -20.76 1.76
CA LEU A 274 -1.50 -20.17 2.78
C LEU A 274 -2.75 -19.52 2.15
N PHE A 275 -2.60 -18.82 1.03
CA PHE A 275 -3.74 -18.28 0.28
C PHE A 275 -4.62 -19.35 -0.35
N GLY A 276 -4.02 -20.43 -0.87
CA GLY A 276 -4.75 -21.59 -1.36
C GLY A 276 -5.59 -22.23 -0.25
N LEU A 277 -4.99 -22.39 0.94
CA LEU A 277 -5.68 -22.90 2.12
C LEU A 277 -6.80 -21.95 2.59
N GLY A 278 -6.58 -20.64 2.48
CA GLY A 278 -7.60 -19.62 2.74
C GLY A 278 -8.81 -19.80 1.84
N LYS A 279 -8.62 -20.02 0.53
CA LYS A 279 -9.73 -20.27 -0.39
C LYS A 279 -10.51 -21.55 -0.09
N LEU A 280 -9.84 -22.58 0.43
CA LEU A 280 -10.47 -23.86 0.77
C LEU A 280 -11.19 -23.84 2.12
N THR A 281 -10.78 -22.95 3.03
CA THR A 281 -11.29 -22.89 4.41
C THR A 281 -12.16 -21.68 4.69
N ALA A 282 -12.24 -20.73 3.74
CA ALA A 282 -13.10 -19.56 3.84
C ALA A 282 -14.57 -19.99 4.00
N ASP A 283 -15.27 -19.30 4.89
CA ASP A 283 -16.70 -19.47 5.05
C ASP A 283 -17.49 -18.86 3.87
N LYS A 284 -18.83 -18.95 3.96
CA LYS A 284 -19.74 -18.42 2.94
C LYS A 284 -19.64 -16.90 2.78
N ASP A 285 -19.10 -16.22 3.79
CA ASP A 285 -18.86 -14.78 3.79
C ASP A 285 -17.44 -14.42 3.33
N GLY A 286 -16.65 -15.40 2.88
CA GLY A 286 -15.27 -15.22 2.43
C GLY A 286 -14.26 -15.00 3.55
N LYS A 287 -14.65 -15.21 4.82
CA LYS A 287 -13.77 -15.02 5.97
C LYS A 287 -12.96 -16.29 6.23
N ILE A 288 -11.65 -16.12 6.36
CA ILE A 288 -10.74 -17.20 6.75
C ILE A 288 -10.85 -17.49 8.26
N PRO A 289 -10.66 -18.75 8.69
CA PRO A 289 -10.66 -19.10 10.11
C PRO A 289 -9.59 -18.34 10.90
N GLY A 290 -9.89 -17.99 12.15
CA GLY A 290 -8.97 -17.20 12.99
C GLY A 290 -7.58 -17.83 13.19
N TRP A 291 -7.49 -19.16 13.23
CA TRP A 291 -6.18 -19.86 13.31
C TRP A 291 -5.33 -19.63 12.05
N LEU A 292 -5.97 -19.60 10.87
CA LEU A 292 -5.28 -19.36 9.61
C LEU A 292 -4.87 -17.89 9.47
N ALA A 293 -5.73 -16.97 9.91
CA ALA A 293 -5.37 -15.55 10.03
C ALA A 293 -4.14 -15.37 10.95
N GLY A 294 -4.12 -16.05 12.09
CA GLY A 294 -2.96 -16.07 13.00
C GLY A 294 -1.69 -16.63 12.36
N LEU A 295 -1.79 -17.70 11.56
CA LEU A 295 -0.66 -18.25 10.81
C LEU A 295 -0.13 -17.29 9.75
N ILE A 296 -1.00 -16.59 9.02
CA ILE A 296 -0.60 -15.57 8.03
C ILE A 296 0.09 -14.39 8.73
N GLY A 297 -0.44 -13.95 9.88
CA GLY A 297 0.19 -12.94 10.73
C GLY A 297 1.59 -13.36 11.23
N GLY A 298 1.73 -14.60 11.71
CA GLY A 298 3.01 -15.17 12.10
C GLY A 298 4.00 -15.26 10.93
N PHE A 299 3.53 -15.72 9.77
CA PHE A 299 4.32 -15.79 8.54
C PHE A 299 4.91 -14.41 8.17
N THR A 300 4.06 -13.38 8.09
CA THR A 300 4.52 -12.03 7.77
C THR A 300 5.55 -11.52 8.78
N THR A 301 5.34 -11.79 10.07
CA THR A 301 6.29 -11.44 11.14
C THR A 301 7.66 -12.08 10.92
N VAL A 302 7.68 -13.38 10.58
CA VAL A 302 8.94 -14.11 10.34
C VAL A 302 9.66 -13.60 9.10
N VAL A 303 8.95 -13.32 8.01
CA VAL A 303 9.54 -12.77 6.77
C VAL A 303 10.24 -11.44 7.06
N TRP A 304 9.56 -10.52 7.77
CA TRP A 304 10.13 -9.22 8.10
C TRP A 304 11.26 -9.31 9.11
N TRP A 305 11.16 -10.18 10.12
CA TRP A 305 12.26 -10.44 11.04
C TRP A 305 13.52 -10.97 10.32
N ASN A 306 13.33 -11.91 9.38
CA ASN A 306 14.42 -12.42 8.54
C ASN A 306 15.04 -11.32 7.67
N TYR A 307 14.21 -10.44 7.11
CA TYR A 307 14.68 -9.30 6.35
C TYR A 307 15.49 -8.31 7.21
N ASP A 308 14.91 -7.83 8.31
CA ASP A 308 15.50 -6.80 9.18
C ASP A 308 16.80 -7.30 9.85
N THR A 309 16.91 -8.60 10.12
CA THR A 309 18.07 -9.20 10.81
C THR A 309 19.15 -9.71 9.85
N VAL A 310 18.79 -10.13 8.63
CA VAL A 310 19.72 -10.81 7.72
C VAL A 310 19.74 -10.17 6.34
N LEU A 311 18.62 -10.20 5.61
CA LEU A 311 18.65 -9.87 4.18
C LEU A 311 19.00 -8.41 3.92
N LYS A 312 18.52 -7.47 4.74
CA LYS A 312 18.89 -6.06 4.60
C LYS A 312 20.42 -5.86 4.63
N TRP A 313 21.10 -6.55 5.55
CA TRP A 313 22.55 -6.47 5.72
C TRP A 313 23.34 -7.18 4.63
N THR A 314 22.84 -8.31 4.12
CA THR A 314 23.56 -9.11 3.12
C THR A 314 23.24 -8.76 1.67
N CYS A 315 22.02 -8.29 1.42
CA CYS A 315 21.45 -8.06 0.08
C CYS A 315 21.10 -6.59 -0.17
N GLY A 316 21.33 -5.70 0.79
CA GLY A 316 20.97 -4.28 0.69
C GLY A 316 19.49 -4.03 0.98
N ASP A 317 19.08 -2.76 0.91
CA ASP A 317 17.76 -2.31 1.33
C ASP A 317 16.63 -2.84 0.42
N GLY A 318 15.66 -3.55 1.00
CA GLY A 318 14.49 -4.09 0.30
C GLY A 318 13.25 -3.20 0.41
N GLU A 319 13.35 -2.05 1.07
CA GLU A 319 12.29 -1.06 1.26
C GLU A 319 12.53 0.23 0.49
N ARG A 320 13.78 0.49 0.08
CA ARG A 320 14.19 1.71 -0.61
C ARG A 320 15.12 1.43 -1.80
N THR A 321 14.96 2.23 -2.84
CA THR A 321 15.87 2.30 -3.98
C THR A 321 17.23 2.80 -3.52
N ILE A 322 18.29 2.05 -3.82
CA ILE A 322 19.66 2.42 -3.48
C ILE A 322 20.21 3.34 -4.59
N GLY A 323 20.88 4.43 -4.21
CA GLY A 323 21.48 5.39 -5.15
C GLY A 323 20.51 6.41 -5.78
N ASP A 324 19.27 6.49 -5.30
CA ASP A 324 18.28 7.51 -5.67
C ASP A 324 18.34 8.74 -4.72
N ASP A 325 19.13 8.66 -3.66
CA ASP A 325 19.36 9.78 -2.75
C ASP A 325 20.25 10.80 -3.48
N GLY A 326 19.72 11.99 -3.76
CA GLY A 326 20.44 13.03 -4.51
C GLY A 326 21.77 13.39 -3.88
N GLY A 327 22.84 12.70 -4.30
CA GLY A 327 24.25 12.96 -4.01
C GLY A 327 24.61 13.16 -2.54
N LYS A 328 24.94 12.08 -1.82
CA LYS A 328 26.13 11.97 -0.95
C LYS A 328 26.23 10.59 -0.27
N ASP A 329 27.34 9.93 -0.60
CA ASP A 329 28.19 9.13 0.28
C ASP A 329 27.61 7.87 0.95
N GLU A 330 27.48 6.80 0.14
CA GLU A 330 27.64 5.42 0.63
C GLU A 330 29.11 5.18 0.99
N ASP A 331 29.59 5.60 2.17
CA ASP A 331 30.88 5.11 2.69
C ASP A 331 31.03 5.12 4.23
N GLU A 332 30.05 5.55 5.04
CA GLU A 332 30.24 5.62 6.50
C GLU A 332 29.74 4.43 7.34
N GLU A 333 28.89 3.52 6.84
CA GLU A 333 28.37 2.43 7.68
C GLU A 333 29.30 1.20 7.82
N ARG A 334 30.50 1.21 7.22
CA ARG A 334 31.48 0.10 7.39
C ARG A 334 32.55 0.34 8.48
N GLY A 335 32.42 1.42 9.26
CA GLY A 335 33.47 1.92 10.16
C GLY A 335 33.24 1.81 11.67
N GLY A 336 32.28 1.04 12.18
CA GLY A 336 31.97 0.99 13.62
C GLY A 336 32.54 -0.23 14.37
N ARG A 337 33.86 -0.40 14.43
CA ARG A 337 34.47 -1.44 15.30
C ARG A 337 34.29 -1.06 16.78
N SER A 338 33.37 -1.75 17.44
CA SER A 338 33.16 -1.80 18.89
C SER A 338 34.47 -1.97 19.66
N TRP A 339 34.94 -0.90 20.29
CA TRP A 339 35.83 -0.93 21.45
C TRP A 339 34.98 -0.90 22.72
N CYS A 340 34.91 -2.02 23.43
CA CYS A 340 34.59 -2.08 24.87
C CYS A 340 35.16 -3.37 25.43
N GLU A 341 36.46 -3.34 25.72
CA GLU A 341 37.12 -4.39 26.49
C GLU A 341 36.81 -4.18 27.98
N LYS A 342 36.11 -5.16 28.56
CA LYS A 342 35.83 -5.25 29.99
C LYS A 342 37.15 -5.29 30.76
N ARG A 343 37.43 -4.27 31.58
CA ARG A 343 38.38 -4.41 32.68
C ARG A 343 37.74 -5.24 33.79
N ILE A 344 38.26 -6.44 33.95
CA ILE A 344 38.12 -7.29 35.14
C ILE A 344 38.76 -6.55 36.31
N VAL A 345 38.00 -6.32 37.36
CA VAL A 345 38.51 -5.94 38.69
C VAL A 345 38.79 -7.25 39.42
N LEU A 346 40.04 -7.46 39.80
CA LEU A 346 40.43 -8.43 40.82
C LEU A 346 41.20 -7.67 41.91
N GLU A 347 40.60 -7.73 43.10
CA GLU A 347 41.06 -7.46 44.48
C GLU A 347 42.02 -6.30 44.76
#